data_AF-A0A450W6S4-F1
#
_entry.id   AF-A0A450W6S4-F1
#
_cell.length_a   1.000
_cell.length_b   1.000
_cell.length_c   1.000
_cell.angle_alpha   90.00
_cell.angle_beta   90.00
_cell.angle_gamma   90.00
#
_symmetry.space_group_name_H-M   'P 1'
#
loop_
_entity.id
_entity.type
_entity.pdbx_description
1 polymer ?
#
loop_
_entity_poly.entity_id
_entity_poly.type
_entity_poly.pdbx_seq_one_letter_code
_entity_poly.pdbx_strand_id
1 'polypeptide(L)'
;MVSALTTRLFVISPYQYGNMKKKINSKMLQELSTLRESRNFIKILNYNFLMNFYENCRIIHYFPAQGIESKDFVRIAYRHYLVSLVSCWETFFRDMFVCTHELDEEFIDKIIKNFNLNRTDIEHADFKLSETLSTCFNFQNIKEIESAYRIMWGSDFFNFLCTEKTNVIGMCGKFTRDFSVCGLFHDWREVIDKTFKERHRIVHDANYRPVLNVKYIQHAEALFLLIPQLVAYFVIKRFGLKHFALCSGEIAAPMVFTMQDILADDWAVVEPT
;
A
#
# COMPACT_ATOMS: atom_id res chain seq x y z
N MET A 1 15.04 37.39 5.14
CA MET A 1 14.97 37.18 3.68
C MET A 1 14.05 36.00 3.42
N VAL A 2 12.87 36.30 2.88
CA VAL A 2 11.79 35.34 2.64
C VAL A 2 12.08 34.64 1.31
N SER A 3 12.44 33.35 1.37
CA SER A 3 12.68 32.53 0.19
C SER A 3 11.34 32.08 -0.38
N ALA A 4 11.00 32.63 -1.55
CA ALA A 4 9.81 32.33 -2.32
C ALA A 4 9.75 30.84 -2.70
N LEU A 5 8.80 30.11 -2.10
CA LEU A 5 8.35 28.83 -2.60
C LEU A 5 7.74 29.04 -4.00
N THR A 6 8.46 28.54 -4.99
CA THR A 6 8.06 28.61 -6.40
C THR A 6 6.91 27.64 -6.62
N THR A 7 5.69 28.17 -6.67
CA THR A 7 4.48 27.46 -7.09
C THR A 7 4.65 27.01 -8.55
N ARG A 8 5.14 25.79 -8.77
CA ARG A 8 5.07 25.15 -10.08
C ARG A 8 3.61 24.74 -10.32
N LEU A 9 2.89 25.57 -11.08
CA LEU A 9 1.62 25.22 -11.69
C LEU A 9 1.84 24.06 -12.67
N PHE A 10 1.54 22.84 -12.23
CA PHE A 10 1.43 21.70 -13.14
C PHE A 10 0.10 21.81 -13.88
N VAL A 11 0.17 21.91 -15.21
CA VAL A 11 -0.99 21.82 -16.08
C VAL A 11 -1.54 20.40 -16.01
N ILE A 12 -2.68 20.23 -15.36
CA ILE A 12 -3.38 18.95 -15.24
C ILE A 12 -4.00 18.63 -16.61
N SER A 13 -3.47 17.59 -17.29
CA SER A 13 -4.10 17.03 -18.49
C SER A 13 -5.44 16.38 -18.11
N PRO A 14 -6.57 16.74 -18.76
CA PRO A 14 -7.86 16.12 -18.48
C PRO A 14 -7.92 14.74 -19.12
N TYR A 15 -7.44 13.72 -18.41
CA TYR A 15 -7.89 12.35 -18.67
C TYR A 15 -9.38 12.27 -18.31
N GLN A 16 -10.23 11.98 -19.31
CA GLN A 16 -11.63 11.67 -19.08
C GLN A 16 -11.71 10.30 -18.39
N TYR A 17 -12.00 10.29 -17.09
CA TYR A 17 -12.27 9.06 -16.36
C TYR A 17 -13.65 8.55 -16.77
N GLY A 18 -13.75 7.26 -17.08
CA GLY A 18 -15.02 6.63 -17.40
C GLY A 18 -16.03 6.85 -16.28
N ASN A 19 -17.31 7.01 -16.64
CA ASN A 19 -18.41 7.13 -15.68
C ASN A 19 -18.41 5.90 -14.74
N MET A 20 -18.05 6.10 -13.47
CA MET A 20 -18.29 5.10 -12.44
C MET A 20 -19.72 5.28 -11.92
N LYS A 21 -20.60 4.32 -12.18
CA LYS A 21 -21.91 4.24 -11.53
C LYS A 21 -21.85 3.12 -10.51
N LYS A 22 -21.79 3.47 -9.21
CA LYS A 22 -21.78 2.48 -8.14
C LYS A 22 -22.75 2.92 -7.04
N LYS A 23 -23.63 2.01 -6.67
CA LYS A 23 -24.56 2.16 -5.55
C LYS A 23 -24.14 1.22 -4.44
N ILE A 24 -24.11 1.72 -3.21
CA ILE A 24 -23.73 0.90 -2.05
C ILE A 24 -24.83 -0.10 -1.73
N ASN A 25 -24.42 -1.34 -1.44
CA ASN A 25 -25.32 -2.44 -1.08
C ASN A 25 -25.02 -2.95 0.34
N SER A 26 -25.91 -3.77 0.89
CA SER A 26 -25.80 -4.29 2.25
C SER A 26 -24.53 -5.09 2.52
N LYS A 27 -24.04 -5.85 1.53
CA LYS A 27 -22.79 -6.61 1.65
C LYS A 27 -21.58 -5.68 1.84
N MET A 28 -21.52 -4.60 1.06
CA MET A 28 -20.46 -3.59 1.19
C MET A 28 -20.50 -2.91 2.56
N LEU A 29 -21.70 -2.62 3.09
CA LEU A 29 -21.85 -2.03 4.43
C LEU A 29 -21.36 -2.98 5.54
N GLN A 30 -21.63 -4.29 5.41
CA GLN A 30 -21.14 -5.29 6.36
C GLN A 30 -19.60 -5.41 6.33
N GLU A 31 -19.01 -5.40 5.12
CA GLU A 31 -17.55 -5.37 4.94
C GLU A 31 -16.95 -4.10 5.57
N LEU A 32 -17.56 -2.93 5.35
CA LEU A 32 -17.10 -1.67 5.95
C LEU A 32 -17.16 -1.67 7.47
N SER A 33 -18.20 -2.26 8.07
CA SER A 33 -18.30 -2.39 9.53
C SER A 33 -17.13 -3.20 10.09
N THR A 34 -16.80 -4.32 9.44
CA THR A 34 -15.69 -5.19 9.85
C THR A 34 -14.34 -4.49 9.73
N LEU A 35 -14.13 -3.77 8.61
CA LEU A 35 -12.89 -3.04 8.37
C LEU A 35 -12.69 -1.89 9.37
N ARG A 36 -13.77 -1.16 9.69
CA ARG A 36 -13.73 -0.03 10.63
C ARG A 36 -13.18 -0.42 12.00
N GLU A 37 -13.56 -1.58 12.52
CA GLU A 37 -13.12 -2.04 13.86
C GLU A 37 -11.61 -2.20 13.97
N SER A 38 -10.94 -2.56 12.88
CA SER A 38 -9.48 -2.72 12.82
C SER A 38 -8.73 -1.46 12.38
N ARG A 39 -9.44 -0.47 11.81
CA ARG A 39 -8.83 0.74 11.24
C ARG A 39 -8.34 1.65 12.36
N ASN A 40 -7.07 2.03 12.25
CA ASN A 40 -6.40 2.90 13.20
C ASN A 40 -5.71 4.07 12.50
N PHE A 41 -5.11 4.97 13.28
CA PHE A 41 -4.31 6.08 12.75
C PHE A 41 -3.14 5.58 11.88
N ILE A 42 -2.70 6.39 10.91
CA ILE A 42 -1.71 6.02 9.86
C ILE A 42 -0.45 5.33 10.41
N LYS A 43 0.06 5.76 11.57
CA LYS A 43 1.22 5.10 12.21
C LYS A 43 0.94 3.65 12.59
N ILE A 44 -0.20 3.44 13.25
CA ILE A 44 -0.64 2.12 13.70
C ILE A 44 -0.98 1.27 12.49
N LEU A 45 -1.55 1.87 11.43
CA LEU A 45 -1.82 1.20 10.17
C LEU A 45 -0.53 0.65 9.54
N ASN A 46 0.55 1.44 9.46
CA ASN A 46 1.83 0.96 8.93
C ASN A 46 2.43 -0.17 9.80
N TYR A 47 2.35 -0.05 11.13
CA TYR A 47 2.77 -1.12 12.04
C TYR A 47 1.96 -2.40 11.85
N ASN A 48 0.63 -2.30 11.85
CA ASN A 48 -0.28 -3.43 11.62
C ASN A 48 -0.04 -4.06 10.26
N PHE A 49 0.24 -3.26 9.23
CA PHE A 49 0.63 -3.76 7.92
C PHE A 49 1.90 -4.60 8.00
N LEU A 50 2.98 -4.09 8.63
CA LEU A 50 4.24 -4.82 8.79
C LEU A 50 4.06 -6.13 9.57
N MET A 51 3.26 -6.12 10.64
CA MET A 51 2.97 -7.32 11.43
C MET A 51 2.19 -8.35 10.63
N ASN A 52 1.13 -7.93 9.93
CA ASN A 52 0.38 -8.84 9.05
C ASN A 52 1.28 -9.36 7.92
N PHE A 53 2.14 -8.52 7.36
CA PHE A 53 3.09 -8.93 6.32
C PHE A 53 4.03 -10.00 6.85
N TYR A 54 4.66 -9.79 8.00
CA TYR A 54 5.53 -10.75 8.69
C TYR A 54 4.86 -12.12 8.87
N GLU A 55 3.68 -12.13 9.49
CA GLU A 55 2.96 -13.37 9.81
C GLU A 55 2.66 -14.20 8.55
N ASN A 56 2.26 -13.52 7.47
CA ASN A 56 1.93 -14.15 6.20
C ASN A 56 3.17 -14.58 5.40
N CYS A 57 4.29 -13.87 5.51
CA CYS A 57 5.55 -14.21 4.83
C CYS A 57 6.29 -15.36 5.51
N ARG A 58 6.22 -15.48 6.83
CA ARG A 58 7.08 -16.41 7.58
C ARG A 58 6.95 -17.86 7.13
N ILE A 59 5.76 -18.29 6.71
CA ILE A 59 5.51 -19.66 6.26
C ILE A 59 6.31 -19.99 4.98
N ILE A 60 6.35 -19.08 3.99
CA ILE A 60 7.06 -19.35 2.73
C ILE A 60 8.58 -19.37 2.92
N HIS A 61 9.10 -18.65 3.92
CA HIS A 61 10.50 -18.65 4.32
C HIS A 61 10.88 -19.82 5.25
N TYR A 62 9.92 -20.34 6.02
CA TYR A 62 10.13 -21.48 6.92
C TYR A 62 10.40 -22.79 6.18
N PHE A 63 9.66 -23.09 5.11
CA PHE A 63 9.81 -24.35 4.38
C PHE A 63 11.23 -24.59 3.84
N PRO A 64 11.86 -23.63 3.12
CA PRO A 64 13.25 -23.75 2.70
C PRO A 64 14.22 -23.88 3.87
N ALA A 65 14.02 -23.10 4.95
CA ALA A 65 14.91 -23.11 6.12
C ALA A 65 14.95 -24.48 6.84
N GLN A 66 13.85 -25.24 6.77
CA GLN A 66 13.75 -26.58 7.35
C GLN A 66 14.09 -27.71 6.36
N GLY A 67 14.53 -27.38 5.15
CA GLY A 67 14.82 -28.39 4.12
C GLY A 67 13.59 -29.17 3.64
N ILE A 68 12.38 -28.59 3.77
CA ILE A 68 11.14 -29.24 3.34
C ILE A 68 11.03 -29.13 1.82
N GLU A 69 11.30 -30.22 1.11
CA GLU A 69 11.32 -30.25 -0.37
C GLU A 69 9.98 -30.66 -1.01
N SER A 70 8.94 -30.92 -0.22
CA SER A 70 7.64 -31.34 -0.76
C SER A 70 7.06 -30.24 -1.65
N LYS A 71 7.12 -30.49 -2.96
CA LYS A 71 6.67 -29.55 -4.01
C LYS A 71 5.21 -29.16 -3.84
N ASP A 72 4.37 -30.04 -3.30
CA ASP A 72 2.95 -29.76 -3.10
C ASP A 72 2.72 -28.80 -1.93
N PHE A 73 3.39 -29.00 -0.79
CA PHE A 73 3.28 -28.08 0.36
C PHE A 73 3.84 -26.70 0.03
N VAL A 74 4.99 -26.64 -0.63
CA VAL A 74 5.59 -25.37 -1.06
C VAL A 74 4.66 -24.64 -2.04
N ARG A 75 4.00 -25.36 -2.97
CA ARG A 75 3.04 -24.75 -3.89
C ARG A 75 1.79 -24.24 -3.18
N ILE A 76 1.27 -24.96 -2.19
CA ILE A 76 0.14 -24.52 -1.36
C ILE A 76 0.53 -23.24 -0.61
N ALA A 77 1.69 -23.24 0.05
CA ALA A 77 2.23 -22.07 0.74
C ALA A 77 2.37 -20.88 -0.21
N TYR A 78 2.91 -21.10 -1.40
CA TYR A 78 3.04 -20.06 -2.44
C TYR A 78 1.69 -19.45 -2.85
N ARG A 79 0.64 -20.27 -3.00
CA ARG A 79 -0.71 -19.79 -3.33
C ARG A 79 -1.25 -18.89 -2.22
N HIS A 80 -1.21 -19.36 -0.98
CA HIS A 80 -1.65 -18.58 0.17
C HIS A 80 -0.84 -17.28 0.28
N TYR A 81 0.47 -17.38 0.07
CA TYR A 81 1.36 -16.25 0.17
C TYR A 81 1.03 -15.14 -0.82
N LEU A 82 0.84 -15.46 -2.11
CA LEU A 82 0.42 -14.48 -3.12
C LEU A 82 -0.94 -13.85 -2.80
N VAL A 83 -1.89 -14.63 -2.30
CA VAL A 83 -3.20 -14.11 -1.88
C VAL A 83 -3.03 -13.13 -0.72
N SER A 84 -2.24 -13.50 0.29
CA SER A 84 -1.97 -12.65 1.45
C SER A 84 -1.25 -11.35 1.09
N LEU A 85 -0.25 -11.39 0.19
CA LEU A 85 0.45 -10.20 -0.29
C LEU A 85 -0.53 -9.19 -0.90
N VAL A 86 -1.38 -9.65 -1.83
CA VAL A 86 -2.37 -8.79 -2.49
C VAL A 86 -3.44 -8.32 -1.52
N SER A 87 -3.87 -9.16 -0.58
CA SER A 87 -4.84 -8.76 0.45
C SER A 87 -4.28 -7.69 1.38
N CYS A 88 -3.05 -7.83 1.87
CA CYS A 88 -2.39 -6.80 2.71
C CYS A 88 -2.22 -5.48 1.96
N TRP A 89 -1.86 -5.55 0.67
CA TRP A 89 -1.79 -4.38 -0.19
C TRP A 89 -3.15 -3.69 -0.33
N GLU A 90 -4.18 -4.45 -0.68
CA GLU A 90 -5.52 -3.92 -0.90
C GLU A 90 -6.05 -3.20 0.35
N THR A 91 -5.97 -3.85 1.51
CA THR A 91 -6.45 -3.28 2.77
C THR A 91 -5.63 -2.08 3.19
N PHE A 92 -4.30 -2.13 3.06
CA PHE A 92 -3.42 -1.00 3.33
C PHE A 92 -3.82 0.23 2.50
N PHE A 93 -3.93 0.11 1.18
CA PHE A 93 -4.26 1.25 0.32
C PHE A 93 -5.69 1.75 0.51
N ARG A 94 -6.64 0.85 0.86
CA ARG A 94 -8.00 1.22 1.20
C ARG A 94 -8.06 2.03 2.48
N ASP A 95 -7.42 1.57 3.55
CA ASP A 95 -7.46 2.26 4.83
C ASP A 95 -6.62 3.54 4.81
N MET A 96 -5.49 3.55 4.10
CA MET A 96 -4.74 4.78 3.82
C MET A 96 -5.61 5.80 3.06
N PHE A 97 -6.43 5.34 2.11
CA PHE A 97 -7.35 6.21 1.39
C PHE A 97 -8.37 6.80 2.36
N VAL A 98 -8.97 6.00 3.23
CA VAL A 98 -9.91 6.51 4.23
C VAL A 98 -9.23 7.52 5.17
N CYS A 99 -8.09 7.18 5.76
CA CYS A 99 -7.38 8.05 6.70
C CYS A 99 -6.95 9.38 6.08
N THR A 100 -6.48 9.36 4.84
CA THR A 100 -6.03 10.60 4.17
C THR A 100 -7.18 11.55 3.84
N HIS A 101 -8.35 11.01 3.49
CA HIS A 101 -9.53 11.84 3.25
C HIS A 101 -10.18 12.36 4.52
N GLU A 102 -9.95 11.70 5.67
CA GLU A 102 -10.34 12.25 6.97
C GLU A 102 -9.45 13.43 7.42
N LEU A 103 -8.23 13.54 6.88
CA LEU A 103 -7.32 14.65 7.16
C LEU A 103 -7.60 15.88 6.28
N ASP A 104 -8.28 15.69 5.15
CA ASP A 104 -8.64 16.77 4.22
C ASP A 104 -9.92 16.38 3.44
N GLU A 105 -11.06 16.78 3.99
CA GLU A 105 -12.38 16.46 3.46
C GLU A 105 -12.68 17.16 2.11
N GLU A 106 -11.99 18.26 1.78
CA GLU A 106 -12.21 18.99 0.51
C GLU A 106 -11.87 18.13 -0.72
N PHE A 107 -11.07 17.06 -0.55
CA PHE A 107 -10.77 16.14 -1.63
C PHE A 107 -11.94 15.23 -2.00
N ILE A 108 -12.83 14.92 -1.05
CA ILE A 108 -13.96 14.01 -1.30
C ILE A 108 -14.87 14.59 -2.39
N ASP A 109 -15.21 15.87 -2.31
CA ASP A 109 -16.04 16.54 -3.31
C ASP A 109 -15.37 16.58 -4.69
N LYS A 110 -14.04 16.75 -4.73
CA LYS A 110 -13.25 16.68 -5.97
C LYS A 110 -13.29 15.28 -6.58
N ILE A 111 -13.22 14.22 -5.77
CA ILE A 111 -13.37 12.84 -6.24
C ILE A 111 -14.77 12.62 -6.79
N ILE A 112 -15.82 12.96 -6.03
CA ILE A 112 -17.22 12.78 -6.45
C ILE A 112 -17.45 13.45 -7.81
N LYS A 113 -17.00 14.69 -7.97
CA LYS A 113 -17.10 15.43 -9.23
C LYS A 113 -16.30 14.79 -10.36
N ASN A 114 -15.05 14.42 -10.13
CA ASN A 114 -14.17 13.89 -11.18
C ASN A 114 -14.59 12.52 -11.70
N PHE A 115 -15.23 11.70 -10.86
CA PHE A 115 -15.73 10.38 -11.27
C PHE A 115 -17.23 10.37 -11.60
N ASN A 116 -17.87 11.56 -11.59
CA ASN A 116 -19.30 11.73 -11.84
C ASN A 116 -20.17 10.82 -10.96
N LEU A 117 -19.77 10.73 -9.69
CA LEU A 117 -20.46 9.93 -8.69
C LEU A 117 -21.67 10.71 -8.17
N ASN A 118 -22.77 10.01 -7.92
CA ASN A 118 -23.90 10.60 -7.23
C ASN A 118 -23.72 10.44 -5.73
N ARG A 119 -23.58 11.56 -5.01
CA ARG A 119 -23.36 11.57 -3.56
C ARG A 119 -24.44 10.78 -2.82
N THR A 120 -25.71 10.87 -3.25
CA THR A 120 -26.82 10.15 -2.59
C THR A 120 -26.75 8.63 -2.75
N ASP A 121 -25.98 8.13 -3.73
CA ASP A 121 -25.80 6.68 -3.96
C ASP A 121 -24.67 6.08 -3.09
N ILE A 122 -23.87 6.94 -2.44
CA ILE A 122 -22.64 6.59 -1.71
C ILE A 122 -22.73 7.03 -0.23
N GLU A 123 -23.41 8.13 0.05
CA GLU A 123 -23.60 8.62 1.41
C GLU A 123 -24.55 7.69 2.18
N HIS A 124 -24.13 7.28 3.39
CA HIS A 124 -24.89 6.39 4.25
C HIS A 124 -24.80 6.88 5.69
N ALA A 125 -25.91 6.91 6.43
CA ALA A 125 -25.98 7.54 7.75
C ALA A 125 -24.96 6.97 8.77
N ASP A 126 -24.73 5.65 8.72
CA ASP A 126 -23.83 4.96 9.66
C ASP A 126 -22.34 4.99 9.27
N PHE A 127 -22.00 5.57 8.10
CA PHE A 127 -20.65 5.54 7.56
C PHE A 127 -20.13 6.90 7.10
N LYS A 128 -18.84 7.15 7.37
CA LYS A 128 -18.18 8.33 6.82
C LYS A 128 -18.12 8.20 5.31
N LEU A 129 -18.24 9.35 4.63
CA LEU A 129 -18.23 9.38 3.16
C LEU A 129 -16.93 8.84 2.55
N SER A 130 -15.79 8.99 3.24
CA SER A 130 -14.50 8.40 2.83
C SER A 130 -14.52 6.87 2.85
N GLU A 131 -15.17 6.26 3.84
CA GLU A 131 -15.31 4.80 3.95
C GLU A 131 -16.14 4.25 2.81
N THR A 132 -17.32 4.84 2.59
CA THR A 132 -18.24 4.44 1.53
C THR A 132 -17.63 4.66 0.14
N LEU A 133 -16.97 5.80 -0.07
CA LEU A 133 -16.26 6.12 -1.30
C LEU A 133 -15.09 5.17 -1.59
N SER A 134 -14.40 4.67 -0.56
CA SER A 134 -13.34 3.67 -0.74
C SER A 134 -13.85 2.40 -1.43
N THR A 135 -15.13 2.07 -1.28
CA THR A 135 -15.74 0.91 -1.94
C THR A 135 -15.84 1.09 -3.45
N CYS A 136 -15.80 2.33 -3.96
CA CYS A 136 -15.86 2.62 -5.40
C CYS A 136 -14.61 2.18 -6.16
N PHE A 137 -13.48 2.05 -5.48
CA PHE A 137 -12.19 1.73 -6.09
C PHE A 137 -11.78 0.27 -5.84
N ASN A 138 -11.14 -0.34 -6.83
CA ASN A 138 -10.46 -1.62 -6.68
C ASN A 138 -8.98 -1.39 -6.31
N PHE A 139 -8.64 -1.60 -5.04
CA PHE A 139 -7.25 -1.50 -4.55
C PHE A 139 -6.37 -2.72 -4.90
N GLN A 140 -6.86 -3.63 -5.77
CA GLN A 140 -6.06 -4.65 -6.46
C GLN A 140 -5.79 -4.27 -7.93
N ASN A 141 -5.87 -2.99 -8.28
CA ASN A 141 -5.60 -2.47 -9.62
C ASN A 141 -4.80 -1.16 -9.52
N ILE A 142 -3.55 -1.16 -9.99
CA ILE A 142 -2.65 0.02 -9.90
C ILE A 142 -3.31 1.26 -10.52
N LYS A 143 -3.99 1.12 -11.66
CA LYS A 143 -4.61 2.27 -12.34
C LYS A 143 -5.74 2.87 -11.52
N GLU A 144 -6.53 2.05 -10.84
CA GLU A 144 -7.61 2.55 -9.99
C GLU A 144 -7.08 3.20 -8.72
N ILE A 145 -6.04 2.63 -8.10
CA ILE A 145 -5.34 3.27 -6.97
C ILE A 145 -4.75 4.61 -7.41
N GLU A 146 -4.03 4.65 -8.53
CA GLU A 146 -3.47 5.88 -9.10
C GLU A 146 -4.55 6.94 -9.27
N SER A 147 -5.70 6.55 -9.82
CA SER A 147 -6.82 7.45 -10.07
C SER A 147 -7.43 7.98 -8.77
N ALA A 148 -7.54 7.14 -7.75
CA ALA A 148 -8.07 7.49 -6.43
C ALA A 148 -7.16 8.52 -5.72
N TYR A 149 -5.84 8.33 -5.78
CA TYR A 149 -4.87 9.15 -5.06
C TYR A 149 -4.42 10.39 -5.84
N ARG A 150 -4.47 10.39 -7.17
CA ARG A 150 -4.01 11.52 -8.00
C ARG A 150 -4.71 12.84 -7.67
N ILE A 151 -5.99 12.80 -7.31
CA ILE A 151 -6.74 14.02 -6.93
C ILE A 151 -6.17 14.65 -5.66
N MET A 152 -5.74 13.82 -4.72
CA MET A 152 -5.10 14.25 -3.49
C MET A 152 -3.66 14.68 -3.73
N TRP A 153 -2.93 14.01 -4.62
CA TRP A 153 -1.50 14.25 -4.85
C TRP A 153 -1.21 15.35 -5.87
N GLY A 154 -2.17 15.68 -6.74
CA GLY A 154 -2.02 16.66 -7.83
C GLY A 154 -1.11 16.20 -8.97
N SER A 155 -0.65 14.96 -8.93
CA SER A 155 0.28 14.34 -9.89
C SER A 155 0.09 12.82 -9.89
N ASP A 156 0.75 12.14 -10.83
CA ASP A 156 0.81 10.68 -10.87
C ASP A 156 1.42 10.13 -9.56
N PHE A 157 0.56 9.57 -8.71
CA PHE A 157 0.85 9.16 -7.35
C PHE A 157 1.98 8.14 -7.27
N PHE A 158 1.88 7.00 -7.96
CA PHE A 158 2.93 5.99 -7.94
C PHE A 158 4.19 6.45 -8.67
N ASN A 159 4.09 7.27 -9.71
CA ASN A 159 5.28 7.84 -10.36
C ASN A 159 6.05 8.70 -9.38
N PHE A 160 5.37 9.61 -8.67
CA PHE A 160 5.99 10.40 -7.61
C PHE A 160 6.64 9.48 -6.56
N LEU A 161 5.87 8.57 -5.96
CA LEU A 161 6.35 7.71 -4.89
C LEU A 161 7.54 6.83 -5.28
N CYS A 162 7.53 6.28 -6.50
CA CYS A 162 8.56 5.34 -6.93
C CYS A 162 9.82 6.04 -7.45
N THR A 163 9.72 7.30 -7.90
CA THR A 163 10.87 8.06 -8.45
C THR A 163 11.49 9.04 -7.46
N GLU A 164 10.71 9.53 -6.48
CA GLU A 164 11.18 10.47 -5.49
C GLU A 164 12.33 9.86 -4.69
N LYS A 165 13.46 10.58 -4.67
CA LYS A 165 14.65 10.18 -3.91
C LYS A 165 14.46 10.60 -2.46
N THR A 166 14.57 9.64 -1.55
CA THR A 166 14.51 9.90 -0.11
C THR A 166 15.66 9.20 0.60
N ASN A 167 16.18 9.83 1.65
CA ASN A 167 17.08 9.13 2.56
C ASN A 167 16.26 8.17 3.41
N VAL A 168 16.77 6.97 3.66
CA VAL A 168 16.10 5.94 4.49
C VAL A 168 17.12 5.28 5.41
N ILE A 169 16.64 4.79 6.55
CA ILE A 169 17.41 3.88 7.42
C ILE A 169 16.72 2.52 7.41
N GLY A 170 17.46 1.47 7.12
CA GLY A 170 16.91 0.14 6.90
C GLY A 170 17.97 -0.79 6.31
N MET A 171 17.62 -2.02 5.92
CA MET A 171 18.59 -2.94 5.31
C MET A 171 19.73 -3.28 6.29
N CYS A 172 19.37 -3.86 7.44
CA CYS A 172 20.27 -4.15 8.56
C CYS A 172 20.81 -2.88 9.24
N GLY A 173 19.93 -1.91 9.50
CA GLY A 173 20.27 -0.67 10.22
C GLY A 173 21.19 0.29 9.44
N LYS A 174 21.33 0.09 8.13
CA LYS A 174 22.19 0.93 7.28
C LYS A 174 21.46 2.18 6.82
N PHE A 175 22.22 3.25 6.67
CA PHE A 175 21.74 4.47 6.06
C PHE A 175 21.91 4.41 4.54
N THR A 176 20.84 4.66 3.81
CA THR A 176 20.83 4.69 2.35
C THR A 176 20.42 6.07 1.87
N ARG A 177 21.32 6.73 1.13
CA ARG A 177 21.06 8.03 0.48
C ARG A 177 20.31 7.84 -0.82
N ASP A 178 19.46 8.81 -1.15
CA ASP A 178 18.80 8.93 -2.45
C ASP A 178 18.07 7.64 -2.89
N PHE A 179 17.50 6.91 -1.93
CA PHE A 179 16.74 5.70 -2.20
C PHE A 179 15.47 6.04 -2.99
N SER A 180 15.20 5.26 -4.03
CA SER A 180 13.93 5.28 -4.75
C SER A 180 13.61 3.87 -5.25
N VAL A 181 12.31 3.55 -5.38
CA VAL A 181 11.86 2.23 -5.84
C VAL A 181 12.35 1.97 -7.26
N CYS A 182 12.21 2.96 -8.16
CA CYS A 182 12.69 2.85 -9.54
C CYS A 182 14.21 2.67 -9.65
N GLY A 183 14.97 3.12 -8.65
CA GLY A 183 16.42 2.91 -8.60
C GLY A 183 16.80 1.44 -8.37
N LEU A 184 15.94 0.65 -7.74
CA LEU A 184 16.16 -0.77 -7.46
C LEU A 184 15.34 -1.71 -8.37
N PHE A 185 14.12 -1.29 -8.71
CA PHE A 185 13.11 -2.09 -9.38
C PHE A 185 12.47 -1.26 -10.52
N HIS A 186 13.12 -1.27 -11.69
CA HIS A 186 12.66 -0.48 -12.84
C HIS A 186 11.33 -1.00 -13.43
N ASP A 187 11.05 -2.27 -13.25
CA ASP A 187 9.86 -3.02 -13.69
C ASP A 187 8.79 -3.14 -12.59
N TRP A 188 8.86 -2.34 -11.52
CA TRP A 188 7.99 -2.44 -10.35
C TRP A 188 6.50 -2.54 -10.71
N ARG A 189 6.06 -1.77 -11.71
CA ARG A 189 4.67 -1.73 -12.15
C ARG A 189 4.22 -3.04 -12.78
N GLU A 190 5.07 -3.62 -13.62
CA GLU A 190 4.80 -4.89 -14.30
C GLU A 190 4.73 -6.04 -13.30
N VAL A 191 5.60 -6.03 -12.30
CA VAL A 191 5.61 -7.03 -11.23
C VAL A 191 4.33 -6.97 -10.39
N ILE A 192 3.88 -5.78 -10.00
CA ILE A 192 2.62 -5.62 -9.24
C ILE A 192 1.41 -6.02 -10.08
N ASP A 193 1.31 -5.56 -11.32
CA ASP A 193 0.20 -5.91 -12.22
C ASP A 193 0.16 -7.43 -12.48
N LYS A 194 1.33 -8.07 -12.63
CA LYS A 194 1.43 -9.53 -12.73
C LYS A 194 0.99 -10.19 -11.43
N THR A 195 1.33 -9.66 -10.27
CA THR A 195 0.94 -10.21 -8.96
C THR A 195 -0.57 -10.18 -8.77
N PHE A 196 -1.23 -9.09 -9.15
CA PHE A 196 -2.70 -9.01 -9.14
C PHE A 196 -3.35 -10.04 -10.07
N LYS A 197 -2.82 -10.21 -11.28
CA LYS A 197 -3.31 -11.22 -12.24
C LYS A 197 -3.13 -12.65 -11.71
N GLU A 198 -1.97 -12.94 -11.13
CA GLU A 198 -1.67 -14.24 -10.53
C GLU A 198 -2.63 -14.55 -9.38
N ARG A 199 -2.83 -13.60 -8.45
CA ARG A 199 -3.82 -13.75 -7.37
C ARG A 199 -5.23 -13.96 -7.91
N HIS A 200 -5.65 -13.20 -8.90
CA HIS A 200 -6.98 -13.35 -9.50
C HIS A 200 -7.19 -14.77 -10.05
N ARG A 201 -6.21 -15.32 -10.79
CA ARG A 201 -6.27 -16.70 -11.28
C ARG A 201 -6.28 -17.71 -10.13
N ILE A 202 -5.43 -17.54 -9.11
CA ILE A 202 -5.37 -18.45 -7.95
C ILE A 202 -6.72 -18.59 -7.23
N VAL A 203 -7.47 -17.48 -7.13
CA VAL A 203 -8.73 -17.42 -6.39
C VAL A 203 -9.92 -17.87 -7.24
N HIS A 204 -9.95 -17.54 -8.54
CA HIS A 204 -11.13 -17.71 -9.37
C HIS A 204 -11.03 -18.84 -10.41
N ASP A 205 -9.83 -19.30 -10.76
CA ASP A 205 -9.64 -20.38 -11.73
C ASP A 205 -9.26 -21.68 -11.01
N ALA A 206 -10.23 -22.58 -10.90
CA ALA A 206 -10.06 -23.89 -10.25
C ALA A 206 -9.04 -24.80 -10.97
N ASN A 207 -8.78 -24.55 -12.26
CA ASN A 207 -7.81 -25.31 -13.05
C ASN A 207 -6.41 -24.68 -13.01
N TYR A 208 -6.28 -23.46 -12.49
CA TYR A 208 -5.01 -22.77 -12.41
C TYR A 208 -4.09 -23.41 -11.37
N ARG A 209 -2.92 -23.86 -11.83
CA ARG A 209 -1.86 -24.41 -10.99
C ARG A 209 -0.60 -23.56 -11.14
N PRO A 210 -0.34 -22.61 -10.23
CA PRO A 210 0.81 -21.74 -10.38
C PRO A 210 2.11 -22.53 -10.21
N VAL A 211 3.10 -22.18 -11.03
CA VAL A 211 4.47 -22.70 -10.93
C VAL A 211 5.26 -21.75 -10.04
N LEU A 212 5.95 -22.28 -9.04
CA LEU A 212 6.80 -21.48 -8.17
C LEU A 212 7.93 -20.85 -8.99
N ASN A 213 7.99 -19.52 -8.97
CA ASN A 213 9.11 -18.76 -9.51
C ASN A 213 9.71 -17.93 -8.37
N VAL A 214 10.79 -18.45 -7.78
CA VAL A 214 11.44 -17.86 -6.60
C VAL A 214 11.91 -16.43 -6.85
N LYS A 215 12.52 -16.16 -8.01
CA LYS A 215 13.00 -14.81 -8.35
C LYS A 215 11.85 -13.81 -8.45
N TYR A 216 10.77 -14.22 -9.10
CA TYR A 216 9.57 -13.38 -9.24
C TYR A 216 8.92 -13.10 -7.89
N ILE A 217 8.77 -14.11 -7.02
CA ILE A 217 8.10 -13.90 -5.73
C ILE A 217 8.93 -13.05 -4.78
N GLN A 218 10.26 -13.23 -4.74
CA GLN A 218 11.15 -12.37 -3.95
C GLN A 218 11.07 -10.91 -4.41
N HIS A 219 10.96 -10.69 -5.72
CA HIS A 219 10.79 -9.36 -6.29
C HIS A 219 9.43 -8.75 -5.93
N ALA A 220 8.34 -9.51 -6.11
CA ALA A 220 7.00 -9.08 -5.73
C ALA A 220 6.93 -8.76 -4.23
N GLU A 221 7.45 -9.65 -3.38
CA GLU A 221 7.55 -9.49 -1.93
C GLU A 221 8.24 -8.19 -1.54
N ALA A 222 9.42 -7.90 -2.11
CA ALA A 222 10.14 -6.65 -1.84
C ALA A 222 9.30 -5.41 -2.20
N LEU A 223 8.63 -5.41 -3.35
CA LEU A 223 7.79 -4.29 -3.80
C LEU A 223 6.54 -4.11 -2.92
N PHE A 224 5.86 -5.22 -2.62
CA PHE A 224 4.67 -5.24 -1.77
C PHE A 224 4.97 -4.86 -0.33
N LEU A 225 6.22 -5.02 0.12
CA LEU A 225 6.67 -4.54 1.41
C LEU A 225 7.09 -3.06 1.40
N LEU A 226 7.91 -2.66 0.43
CA LEU A 226 8.56 -1.35 0.43
C LEU A 226 7.59 -0.23 0.07
N ILE A 227 6.74 -0.41 -0.95
CA ILE A 227 5.90 0.67 -1.45
C ILE A 227 4.89 1.15 -0.39
N PRO A 228 4.15 0.28 0.34
CA PRO A 228 3.28 0.72 1.42
C PRO A 228 3.99 1.55 2.50
N GLN A 229 5.19 1.15 2.91
CA GLN A 229 5.97 1.90 3.90
C GLN A 229 6.32 3.32 3.40
N LEU A 230 6.70 3.45 2.13
CA LEU A 230 6.97 4.75 1.51
C LEU A 230 5.69 5.59 1.40
N VAL A 231 4.57 4.98 1.02
CA VAL A 231 3.26 5.65 0.98
C VAL A 231 2.93 6.23 2.35
N ALA A 232 3.03 5.43 3.41
CA ALA A 232 2.80 5.90 4.77
C ALA A 232 3.71 7.08 5.13
N TYR A 233 5.00 6.98 4.83
CA TYR A 233 5.97 8.06 5.06
C TYR A 233 5.61 9.35 4.32
N PHE A 234 5.37 9.27 3.01
CA PHE A 234 5.08 10.44 2.19
C PHE A 234 3.73 11.07 2.53
N VAL A 235 2.73 10.27 2.92
CA VAL A 235 1.46 10.76 3.43
C VAL A 235 1.66 11.52 4.74
N ILE A 236 2.37 10.93 5.71
CA ILE A 236 2.68 11.61 6.97
C ILE A 236 3.38 12.95 6.70
N LYS A 237 4.38 12.96 5.82
CA LYS A 237 5.11 14.19 5.45
C LYS A 237 4.19 15.23 4.82
N ARG A 238 3.32 14.82 3.89
CA ARG A 238 2.38 15.72 3.19
C ARG A 238 1.41 16.42 4.15
N PHE A 239 0.87 15.69 5.11
CA PHE A 239 -0.10 16.21 6.08
C PHE A 239 0.54 16.74 7.37
N GLY A 240 1.88 16.86 7.42
CA GLY A 240 2.58 17.40 8.59
C GLY A 240 2.39 16.58 9.87
N LEU A 241 2.12 15.28 9.75
CA LEU A 241 1.87 14.43 10.91
C LEU A 241 3.20 14.13 11.62
N LYS A 242 3.13 14.01 12.95
CA LYS A 242 4.29 13.52 13.74
C LYS A 242 4.68 12.14 13.22
N HIS A 243 5.97 11.81 13.14
CA HIS A 243 6.45 10.46 12.83
C HIS A 243 7.74 10.14 13.57
N PHE A 244 8.07 8.86 13.65
CA PHE A 244 9.35 8.40 14.15
C PHE A 244 10.36 8.42 13.00
N ALA A 245 11.53 8.98 13.27
CA ALA A 245 12.69 8.92 12.40
C ALA A 245 13.86 8.41 13.23
N LEU A 246 14.71 7.60 12.60
CA LEU A 246 15.99 7.24 13.20
C LEU A 246 16.99 8.36 12.88
N CYS A 247 17.80 8.72 13.87
CA CYS A 247 18.78 9.78 13.75
C CYS A 247 20.18 9.20 13.99
N SER A 248 21.08 9.35 13.01
CA SER A 248 22.51 9.01 13.17
C SER A 248 23.35 10.21 13.59
N GLY A 249 22.78 11.12 14.40
CA GLY A 249 23.40 12.38 14.82
C GLY A 249 23.33 13.48 13.75
N GLU A 250 23.80 13.19 12.53
CA GLU A 250 23.85 14.17 11.42
C GLU A 250 22.62 14.15 10.51
N ILE A 251 21.94 13.00 10.43
CA ILE A 251 20.83 12.80 9.50
C ILE A 251 19.69 12.07 10.21
N ALA A 252 18.48 12.63 10.10
CA ALA A 252 17.24 11.98 10.47
C ALA A 252 16.54 11.45 9.21
N ALA A 253 16.19 10.17 9.21
CA ALA A 253 15.51 9.52 8.08
C ALA A 253 14.45 8.51 8.56
N PRO A 254 13.40 8.28 7.75
CA PRO A 254 12.40 7.25 8.06
C PRO A 254 13.04 5.86 8.09
N MET A 255 12.54 5.03 8.99
CA MET A 255 12.87 3.61 9.00
C MET A 255 12.08 2.88 7.92
N VAL A 256 12.75 2.10 7.08
CA VAL A 256 12.14 1.23 6.08
C VAL A 256 12.63 -0.19 6.32
N PHE A 257 11.72 -1.09 6.61
CA PHE A 257 12.03 -2.49 6.86
C PHE A 257 12.15 -3.25 5.55
N THR A 258 13.22 -4.04 5.43
CA THR A 258 13.37 -5.08 4.41
C THR A 258 12.84 -6.42 4.94
N MET A 259 12.77 -7.42 4.05
CA MET A 259 12.42 -8.78 4.48
C MET A 259 13.42 -9.37 5.46
N GLN A 260 14.70 -9.05 5.30
CA GLN A 260 15.71 -9.48 6.26
C GLN A 260 15.47 -8.86 7.63
N ASP A 261 15.11 -7.57 7.69
CA ASP A 261 14.81 -6.89 8.96
C ASP A 261 13.56 -7.50 9.61
N ILE A 262 12.51 -7.81 8.83
CA ILE A 262 11.25 -8.37 9.33
C ILE A 262 11.39 -9.81 9.84
N LEU A 263 12.24 -10.60 9.21
CA LEU A 263 12.43 -12.02 9.57
C LEU A 263 13.51 -12.23 10.64
N ALA A 264 14.30 -11.20 10.95
CA ALA A 264 15.33 -11.29 11.97
C ALA A 264 14.73 -11.52 13.37
N ASP A 265 15.45 -12.30 14.18
CA ASP A 265 15.10 -12.65 15.56
C ASP A 265 15.97 -11.92 16.60
N ASP A 266 16.76 -10.94 16.15
CA ASP A 266 17.72 -10.16 16.94
C ASP A 266 17.16 -8.85 17.51
N TRP A 267 15.86 -8.60 17.33
CA TRP A 267 15.17 -7.42 17.86
C TRP A 267 13.80 -7.76 18.46
N ALA A 268 13.33 -6.90 19.36
CA ALA A 268 11.99 -6.99 19.96
C ALA A 268 11.30 -5.63 19.90
N VAL A 269 9.98 -5.63 19.69
CA VAL A 269 9.15 -4.43 19.87
C VAL A 269 9.07 -4.16 21.38
N VAL A 270 9.61 -3.03 21.81
CA VAL A 270 9.43 -2.56 23.19
C VAL A 270 8.19 -1.68 23.22
N GLU A 271 7.16 -2.06 23.96
CA GLU A 271 6.01 -1.18 24.17
C GLU A 271 6.47 0.09 24.88
N PRO A 272 6.06 1.28 24.43
CA PRO A 272 6.39 2.51 25.12
C PRO A 272 5.72 2.50 26.50
N THR A 273 6.54 2.46 27.55
CA THR A 273 6.14 2.73 28.94
C THR A 273 5.67 4.15 29.13
#